data_AF-L1LCE6-F1
#
_entry.id   AF-L1LCE6-F1
#
_cell.length_a   1.000
_cell.length_b   1.000
_cell.length_c   1.000
_cell.angle_alpha   90.00
_cell.angle_beta   90.00
_cell.angle_gamma   90.00
#
_symmetry.space_group_name_H-M   'P 1'
#
loop_
_entity.id
_entity.type
_entity.pdbx_description
1 polymer ?
#
loop_
_entity_poly.entity_id
_entity_poly.type
_entity_poly.pdbx_seq_one_letter_code
_entity_poly.pdbx_strand_id
1 'polypeptide(L)'
;MSGGGSTLKLKIGIRCGNGDSRCKCGSVGNFTANKVDSSPVNGFTKYTHYCSGGTFTLNGELQDGSKIGIKVTRGFTGGKPIQNVKEVSVFYWEDAPSNPLLLGITTGGGSTSTYYAKDNDGSNWNFIFQSQSSKELEEKLDELVCLHHNAVTVNLSYKGLSGGQHNYCCTGNHVGGHNRVSVKEQIFSCAKNHTSTPITAHKHSINGPNLKLAGIKFYLNGDQGQRRRVTSRRLSLPIQGPVDVYAFYCKQNPSLIYVDAEKEPKATGWYRKTNSTNWTQTHFLRKMTPDKLTGPTDHGKYNDLVILLKRAGCNSYSTCPGDPQTPPVEKPPEGSHPEAQQPADPALGPGGGTAEKLGMGVVPAAVGIWSISGTLAGSAATFFGGWKLYNRYNGDPWVRHRDPIEFLKHVPY
;
A
#
# COMPACT_ATOMS: atom_id res chain seq x y z
N MET A 1 -52.21 2.46 18.51
CA MET A 1 -51.49 3.59 17.89
C MET A 1 -50.52 3.02 16.87
N SER A 2 -50.84 3.11 15.58
CA SER A 2 -49.94 2.68 14.50
C SER A 2 -48.89 3.78 14.34
N GLY A 3 -47.78 3.67 15.06
CA GLY A 3 -46.67 4.62 14.96
C GLY A 3 -46.08 4.53 13.56
N GLY A 4 -46.33 5.54 12.72
CA GLY A 4 -45.71 5.64 11.41
C GLY A 4 -44.19 5.64 11.56
N GLY A 5 -43.57 4.49 11.25
CA GLY A 5 -42.12 4.32 11.35
C GLY A 5 -41.41 5.38 10.52
N SER A 6 -40.48 6.10 11.13
CA SER A 6 -39.69 7.10 10.42
C SER A 6 -38.84 6.40 9.34
N THR A 7 -39.11 6.71 8.08
CA THR A 7 -38.34 6.18 6.95
C THR A 7 -37.27 7.20 6.54
N LEU A 8 -36.00 6.80 6.59
CA LEU A 8 -34.86 7.62 6.16
C LEU A 8 -34.53 7.33 4.70
N LYS A 9 -34.62 8.33 3.80
CA LYS A 9 -33.99 8.27 2.47
C LYS A 9 -32.61 8.94 2.55
N LEU A 10 -31.55 8.14 2.56
CA LEU A 10 -30.18 8.65 2.75
C LEU A 10 -29.68 9.42 1.50
N LYS A 11 -29.20 10.65 1.71
CA LYS A 11 -28.47 11.40 0.68
C LYS A 11 -26.98 11.18 0.81
N ILE A 12 -26.49 10.17 0.10
CA ILE A 12 -25.05 9.93 -0.03
C ILE A 12 -24.45 11.11 -0.82
N GLY A 13 -23.71 11.97 -0.13
CA GLY A 13 -23.16 13.21 -0.69
C GLY A 13 -23.45 14.46 0.14
N ILE A 14 -24.49 14.47 0.98
CA ILE A 14 -24.62 15.50 2.03
C ILE A 14 -23.73 15.09 3.18
N ARG A 15 -22.58 15.76 3.28
CA ARG A 15 -21.66 15.65 4.40
C ARG A 15 -22.04 16.66 5.45
N CYS A 16 -22.19 16.22 6.69
CA CYS A 16 -22.36 17.14 7.79
C CYS A 16 -21.03 17.77 8.21
N GLY A 17 -21.08 18.96 8.79
CA GLY A 17 -19.91 19.60 9.42
C GLY A 17 -19.09 20.50 8.49
N ASN A 18 -19.51 20.73 7.25
CA ASN A 18 -19.02 21.89 6.49
C ASN A 18 -19.85 23.12 6.87
N GLY A 19 -19.44 23.80 7.95
CA GLY A 19 -19.97 25.11 8.35
C GLY A 19 -21.11 25.10 9.37
N ASP A 20 -21.74 23.96 9.65
CA ASP A 20 -22.79 23.85 10.67
C ASP A 20 -22.51 22.62 11.56
N SER A 21 -22.29 22.85 12.85
CA SER A 21 -21.79 21.86 13.83
C SER A 21 -22.80 20.77 14.21
N ARG A 22 -23.98 20.78 13.57
CA ARG A 22 -25.00 19.76 13.76
C ARG A 22 -25.52 19.32 12.40
N CYS A 23 -25.40 18.03 12.11
CA CYS A 23 -26.21 17.39 11.08
C CYS A 23 -27.69 17.59 11.43
N LYS A 24 -28.31 18.66 10.95
CA LYS A 24 -29.77 18.74 10.95
C LYS A 24 -30.23 17.92 9.74
N CYS A 25 -30.47 16.64 9.94
CA CYS A 25 -31.30 15.89 9.01
C CYS A 25 -32.65 16.61 9.00
N GLY A 26 -32.93 17.36 7.93
CA GLY A 26 -34.03 18.34 7.90
C GLY A 26 -35.35 17.72 8.36
N SER A 27 -36.03 18.37 9.30
CA SER A 27 -37.45 18.21 9.73
C SER A 27 -38.06 16.81 9.95
N VAL A 28 -37.35 15.69 9.75
CA VAL A 28 -37.91 14.32 9.85
C VAL A 28 -37.55 13.68 11.20
N GLY A 29 -37.94 14.27 12.34
CA GLY A 29 -37.78 13.62 13.67
C GLY A 29 -36.35 13.56 14.24
N ASN A 30 -36.15 12.68 15.24
CA ASN A 30 -34.96 12.58 16.11
C ASN A 30 -33.70 11.97 15.45
N PHE A 31 -33.43 12.27 14.17
CA PHE A 31 -32.19 11.81 13.51
C PHE A 31 -31.00 12.68 13.89
N THR A 32 -29.94 12.02 14.33
CA THR A 32 -28.63 12.63 14.55
C THR A 32 -27.67 12.08 13.51
N ALA A 33 -26.74 12.91 13.08
CA ALA A 33 -25.58 12.40 12.38
C ALA A 33 -24.28 12.99 12.93
N ASN A 34 -23.21 12.24 12.73
CA ASN A 34 -21.89 12.49 13.28
C ASN A 34 -20.84 12.33 12.18
N LYS A 35 -19.78 13.15 12.24
CA LYS A 35 -18.60 13.04 11.39
C LYS A 35 -17.41 12.71 12.29
N VAL A 36 -16.69 11.65 11.94
CA VAL A 36 -15.45 11.27 12.61
C VAL A 36 -14.34 11.20 11.55
N ASP A 37 -13.38 12.12 11.66
CA ASP A 37 -12.18 12.12 10.83
C ASP A 37 -11.21 11.02 11.32
N SER A 38 -10.36 10.52 10.41
CA SER A 38 -9.41 9.43 10.69
C SER A 38 -10.05 8.15 11.27
N SER A 39 -11.25 7.79 10.79
CA SER A 39 -12.01 6.61 11.22
C SER A 39 -12.37 5.70 10.03
N PRO A 40 -12.13 4.37 10.11
CA PRO A 40 -11.60 3.64 11.28
C PRO A 40 -10.10 3.86 11.49
N VAL A 41 -9.43 4.44 10.49
CA VAL A 41 -7.99 4.72 10.48
C VAL A 41 -7.72 5.99 9.68
N ASN A 42 -6.56 6.64 9.90
CA ASN A 42 -6.20 7.90 9.22
C ASN A 42 -6.37 7.85 7.69
N GLY A 43 -6.70 8.96 7.05
CA GLY A 43 -6.96 8.99 5.62
C GLY A 43 -8.40 8.61 5.25
N PHE A 44 -9.24 8.31 6.24
CA PHE A 44 -10.66 8.02 6.03
C PHE A 44 -11.53 8.85 6.96
N THR A 45 -12.67 9.29 6.43
CA THR A 45 -13.72 9.95 7.22
C THR A 45 -14.94 9.04 7.28
N LYS A 46 -15.48 8.84 8.49
CA LYS A 46 -16.74 8.13 8.74
C LYS A 46 -17.85 9.14 9.01
N TYR A 47 -18.93 9.07 8.24
CA TYR A 47 -20.19 9.75 8.55
C TYR A 47 -21.18 8.73 9.07
N THR A 48 -21.87 9.04 10.16
CA THR A 48 -22.79 8.12 10.81
C THR A 48 -24.14 8.79 11.01
N HIS A 49 -25.23 8.10 10.68
CA HIS A 49 -26.62 8.54 10.84
C HIS A 49 -27.37 7.54 11.73
N TYR A 50 -28.04 8.03 12.77
CA TYR A 50 -28.78 7.20 13.72
C TYR A 50 -29.97 7.95 14.32
N CYS A 51 -30.91 7.22 14.93
CA CYS A 51 -32.04 7.78 15.65
C CYS A 51 -31.80 7.63 17.17
N SER A 52 -31.85 8.75 17.91
CA SER A 52 -31.64 8.71 19.36
C SER A 52 -32.79 7.95 20.04
N GLY A 53 -32.47 6.80 20.63
CA GLY A 53 -33.43 6.02 21.42
C GLY A 53 -34.28 5.02 20.63
N GLY A 54 -33.95 4.70 19.36
CA GLY A 54 -34.73 3.73 18.60
C GLY A 54 -34.10 3.25 17.30
N THR A 55 -34.87 2.46 16.57
CA THR A 55 -34.56 2.05 15.20
C THR A 55 -35.41 2.82 14.20
N PHE A 56 -35.04 2.76 12.93
CA PHE A 56 -35.77 3.38 11.82
C PHE A 56 -35.78 2.45 10.61
N THR A 57 -36.60 2.80 9.62
CA THR A 57 -36.60 2.13 8.32
C THR A 57 -35.67 2.89 7.38
N LEU A 58 -34.65 2.24 6.84
CA LEU A 58 -33.82 2.82 5.77
C LEU A 58 -34.49 2.54 4.42
N ASN A 59 -34.68 3.56 3.60
CA ASN A 59 -35.10 3.37 2.22
C ASN A 59 -34.01 2.62 1.44
N GLY A 60 -34.40 1.54 0.74
CA GLY A 60 -33.47 0.77 -0.08
C GLY A 60 -33.00 1.51 -1.33
N GLU A 61 -33.68 2.59 -1.72
CA GLU A 61 -33.25 3.50 -2.77
C GLU A 61 -32.70 4.79 -2.16
N LEU A 62 -31.49 5.16 -2.55
CA LEU A 62 -30.77 6.33 -2.09
C LEU A 62 -31.21 7.56 -2.90
N GLN A 63 -30.85 8.77 -2.43
CA GLN A 63 -31.31 9.99 -3.10
C GLN A 63 -30.71 10.18 -4.51
N ASP A 64 -29.56 9.59 -4.81
CA ASP A 64 -28.96 9.56 -6.15
C ASP A 64 -29.60 8.51 -7.07
N GLY A 65 -30.64 7.81 -6.61
CA GLY A 65 -31.32 6.74 -7.35
C GLY A 65 -30.62 5.37 -7.25
N SER A 66 -29.42 5.31 -6.65
CA SER A 66 -28.72 4.04 -6.45
C SER A 66 -29.46 3.15 -5.44
N LYS A 67 -29.42 1.83 -5.68
CA LYS A 67 -30.16 0.87 -4.86
C LYS A 67 -29.21 0.07 -3.98
N ILE A 68 -29.64 -0.15 -2.73
CA ILE A 68 -28.98 -1.06 -1.80
C ILE A 68 -29.48 -2.47 -2.10
N GLY A 69 -28.55 -3.34 -2.49
CA GLY A 69 -28.82 -4.75 -2.75
C GLY A 69 -29.11 -5.50 -1.46
N ILE A 70 -30.08 -6.40 -1.48
CA ILE A 70 -30.25 -7.41 -0.43
C ILE A 70 -29.56 -8.69 -0.89
N LYS A 71 -28.80 -9.30 0.02
CA LYS A 71 -28.20 -10.62 -0.20
C LYS A 71 -29.32 -11.64 -0.40
N VAL A 72 -29.53 -12.08 -1.64
CA VAL A 72 -30.43 -13.20 -1.97
C VAL A 72 -29.61 -14.32 -2.61
N THR A 73 -30.03 -15.56 -2.38
CA THR A 73 -29.31 -16.77 -2.81
C THR A 73 -29.18 -16.88 -4.34
N ARG A 74 -30.04 -16.17 -5.10
CA ARG A 74 -29.99 -16.08 -6.57
C ARG A 74 -30.43 -14.67 -7.02
N GLY A 75 -29.47 -13.84 -7.44
CA GLY A 75 -29.71 -12.54 -8.08
C GLY A 75 -29.53 -11.31 -7.18
N PHE A 76 -29.81 -10.13 -7.73
CA PHE A 76 -29.83 -8.85 -7.03
C PHE A 76 -31.28 -8.42 -6.82
N THR A 77 -31.71 -8.26 -5.57
CA THR A 77 -32.97 -7.55 -5.25
C THR A 77 -32.62 -6.26 -4.54
N GLY A 78 -32.53 -5.16 -5.29
CA GLY A 78 -32.22 -3.84 -4.74
C GLY A 78 -33.45 -2.98 -4.52
N GLY A 79 -33.32 -1.98 -3.65
CA GLY A 79 -34.36 -0.93 -3.49
C GLY A 79 -35.42 -1.24 -2.44
N LYS A 80 -35.40 -2.43 -1.84
CA LYS A 80 -36.35 -2.78 -0.77
C LYS A 80 -35.97 -2.06 0.54
N PRO A 81 -36.93 -1.49 1.28
CA PRO A 81 -36.66 -0.88 2.58
C PRO A 81 -36.05 -1.87 3.57
N ILE A 82 -35.06 -1.40 4.34
CA ILE A 82 -34.38 -2.17 5.38
C ILE A 82 -34.96 -1.73 6.73
N GLN A 83 -35.62 -2.66 7.42
CA GLN A 83 -36.30 -2.41 8.69
C GLN A 83 -35.34 -2.49 9.88
N ASN A 84 -35.75 -1.91 11.01
CA ASN A 84 -35.04 -1.99 12.29
C ASN A 84 -33.57 -1.52 12.22
N VAL A 85 -33.25 -0.51 11.40
CA VAL A 85 -31.91 0.05 11.31
C VAL A 85 -31.62 0.90 12.53
N LYS A 86 -30.48 0.67 13.17
CA LYS A 86 -29.99 1.46 14.32
C LYS A 86 -29.03 2.55 13.86
N GLU A 87 -28.13 2.19 12.95
CA GLU A 87 -27.06 3.06 12.47
C GLU A 87 -26.82 2.82 10.98
N VAL A 88 -26.57 3.89 10.23
CA VAL A 88 -26.01 3.84 8.88
C VAL A 88 -24.72 4.64 8.86
N SER A 89 -23.66 4.07 8.31
CA SER A 89 -22.35 4.69 8.23
C SER A 89 -21.85 4.74 6.79
N VAL A 90 -21.22 5.84 6.40
CA VAL A 90 -20.62 6.01 5.06
C VAL A 90 -19.15 6.39 5.24
N PHE A 91 -18.27 5.65 4.57
CA PHE A 91 -16.83 5.85 4.64
C PHE A 91 -16.34 6.51 3.35
N TYR A 92 -15.49 7.52 3.51
CA TYR A 92 -14.87 8.26 2.42
C TYR A 92 -13.35 8.23 2.58
N TRP A 93 -12.64 8.25 1.46
CA TRP A 93 -11.20 8.50 1.45
C TRP A 93 -10.94 10.00 1.44
N GLU A 94 -10.03 10.49 2.28
CA GLU A 94 -9.77 11.92 2.47
C GLU A 94 -9.30 12.62 1.17
N ASP A 95 -8.60 11.91 0.28
CA ASP A 95 -8.12 12.43 -1.02
C ASP A 95 -9.17 12.33 -2.15
N ALA A 96 -10.30 11.66 -1.90
CA ALA A 96 -11.45 11.63 -2.81
C ALA A 96 -12.77 11.76 -2.04
N PRO A 97 -12.97 12.86 -1.29
CA PRO A 97 -14.02 12.90 -0.29
C PRO A 97 -15.43 12.99 -0.91
N SER A 98 -15.55 13.29 -2.21
CA SER A 98 -16.82 13.25 -2.98
C SER A 98 -17.30 11.84 -3.29
N ASN A 99 -16.42 10.85 -3.18
CA ASN A 99 -16.67 9.51 -3.67
C ASN A 99 -16.81 8.57 -2.46
N PRO A 100 -18.03 8.17 -2.09
CA PRO A 100 -18.26 7.25 -0.98
C PRO A 100 -17.70 5.88 -1.36
N LEU A 101 -16.90 5.28 -0.47
CA LEU A 101 -16.29 3.98 -0.70
C LEU A 101 -17.18 2.84 -0.23
N LEU A 102 -17.72 2.99 0.98
CA LEU A 102 -18.36 1.90 1.69
C LEU A 102 -19.56 2.42 2.50
N LEU A 103 -20.65 1.67 2.44
CA LEU A 103 -21.86 1.89 3.22
C LEU A 103 -21.97 0.76 4.25
N GLY A 104 -22.03 1.08 5.53
CA GLY A 104 -22.26 0.14 6.63
C GLY A 104 -23.67 0.33 7.21
N ILE A 105 -24.38 -0.76 7.47
CA ILE A 105 -25.73 -0.74 8.05
C ILE A 105 -25.74 -1.65 9.28
N THR A 106 -26.12 -1.10 10.43
CA THR A 106 -26.31 -1.85 11.68
C THR A 106 -27.80 -1.90 12.01
N THR A 107 -28.35 -3.09 12.26
CA THR A 107 -29.75 -3.28 12.66
C THR A 107 -29.89 -3.52 14.16
N GLY A 108 -31.03 -3.17 14.77
CA GLY A 108 -31.27 -3.17 16.21
C GLY A 108 -31.24 -4.54 16.89
N GLY A 109 -31.22 -5.64 16.12
CA GLY A 109 -31.03 -7.01 16.63
C GLY A 109 -29.60 -7.53 16.50
N GLY A 110 -28.68 -6.77 15.92
CA GLY A 110 -27.30 -7.17 15.66
C GLY A 110 -26.27 -6.23 16.28
N SER A 111 -25.12 -6.77 16.66
CA SER A 111 -23.93 -6.00 17.05
C SER A 111 -23.00 -5.71 15.87
N THR A 112 -23.21 -6.37 14.73
CA THR A 112 -22.34 -6.28 13.55
C THR A 112 -23.00 -5.47 12.44
N SER A 113 -22.16 -4.80 11.66
CA SER A 113 -22.60 -4.04 10.49
C SER A 113 -22.48 -4.88 9.22
N THR A 114 -23.49 -4.79 8.37
CA THR A 114 -23.43 -5.29 6.99
C THR A 114 -22.88 -4.19 6.09
N TYR A 115 -21.87 -4.51 5.29
CA TYR A 115 -21.17 -3.54 4.45
C TYR A 115 -21.43 -3.76 2.96
N TYR A 116 -21.59 -2.65 2.28
CA TYR A 116 -21.90 -2.56 0.87
C TYR A 116 -20.90 -1.62 0.18
N ALA A 117 -20.50 -1.95 -1.04
CA ALA A 117 -19.71 -1.08 -1.91
C ALA A 117 -20.36 -1.00 -3.29
N LYS A 118 -20.04 0.05 -4.03
CA LYS A 118 -20.47 0.17 -5.42
C LYS A 118 -19.76 -0.87 -6.29
N ASP A 119 -20.48 -1.40 -7.27
CA ASP A 119 -19.87 -2.13 -8.38
C ASP A 119 -19.02 -1.19 -9.26
N ASN A 120 -18.31 -1.78 -10.23
CA ASN A 120 -17.50 -1.02 -11.20
C ASN A 120 -18.34 -0.04 -12.02
N ASP A 121 -19.64 -0.33 -12.22
CA ASP A 121 -20.57 0.52 -12.95
C ASP A 121 -21.14 1.66 -12.08
N GLY A 122 -20.77 1.71 -10.79
CA GLY A 122 -21.11 2.77 -9.86
C GLY A 122 -22.61 2.89 -9.53
N SER A 123 -23.41 1.93 -9.98
CA SER A 123 -24.86 2.07 -10.10
C SER A 123 -25.59 1.53 -8.88
N ASN A 124 -25.10 0.43 -8.28
CA ASN A 124 -25.75 -0.23 -7.16
C ASN A 124 -24.77 -0.54 -6.02
N TRP A 125 -25.30 -0.54 -4.80
CA TRP A 125 -24.56 -0.92 -3.60
C TRP A 125 -24.74 -2.40 -3.34
N ASN A 126 -23.68 -3.16 -3.58
CA ASN A 126 -23.68 -4.61 -3.48
C ASN A 126 -23.14 -5.05 -2.12
N PHE A 127 -23.73 -6.09 -1.54
CA PHE A 127 -23.21 -6.71 -0.32
C PHE A 127 -21.77 -7.17 -0.56
N ILE A 128 -20.85 -6.74 0.31
CA ILE A 128 -19.44 -7.16 0.25
C ILE A 128 -19.16 -8.15 1.37
N PHE A 129 -19.48 -7.78 2.62
CA PHE A 129 -19.21 -8.60 3.79
C PHE A 129 -20.02 -8.13 5.01
N GLN A 130 -20.04 -8.95 6.05
CA GLN A 130 -20.49 -8.56 7.38
C GLN A 130 -19.25 -8.58 8.28
N SER A 131 -18.83 -7.42 8.75
CA SER A 131 -17.58 -7.30 9.50
C SER A 131 -17.68 -7.99 10.85
N GLN A 132 -16.66 -8.78 11.16
CA GLN A 132 -16.44 -9.35 12.49
C GLN A 132 -15.33 -8.61 13.25
N SER A 133 -14.55 -7.76 12.57
CA SER A 133 -13.45 -7.00 13.17
C SER A 133 -13.12 -5.70 12.45
N SER A 134 -12.51 -4.74 13.16
CA SER A 134 -11.98 -3.50 12.57
C SER A 134 -10.95 -3.77 11.47
N LYS A 135 -10.15 -4.83 11.60
CA LYS A 135 -9.14 -5.22 10.63
C LYS A 135 -9.74 -5.51 9.25
N GLU A 136 -10.82 -6.30 9.19
CA GLU A 136 -11.49 -6.63 7.92
C GLU A 136 -12.04 -5.37 7.23
N LEU A 137 -12.60 -4.45 8.01
CA LEU A 137 -13.08 -3.17 7.50
C LEU A 137 -11.95 -2.34 6.92
N GLU A 138 -10.84 -2.22 7.63
CA GLU A 138 -9.65 -1.49 7.19
C GLU A 138 -9.00 -2.09 5.94
N GLU A 139 -8.93 -3.42 5.83
CA GLU A 139 -8.42 -4.11 4.64
C GLU A 139 -9.33 -3.89 3.44
N LYS A 140 -10.66 -3.92 3.64
CA LYS A 140 -11.62 -3.63 2.57
C LYS A 140 -11.59 -2.19 2.11
N LEU A 141 -11.37 -1.24 3.03
CA LEU A 141 -11.18 0.16 2.65
C LEU A 141 -9.89 0.37 1.84
N ASP A 142 -8.77 -0.27 2.20
CA ASP A 142 -7.55 -0.24 1.39
C ASP A 142 -7.79 -0.83 -0.02
N GLU A 143 -8.53 -1.94 -0.12
CA GLU A 143 -8.87 -2.59 -1.39
C GLU A 143 -9.72 -1.69 -2.29
N LEU A 144 -10.71 -1.00 -1.72
CA LEU A 144 -11.59 -0.08 -2.46
C LEU A 144 -10.84 1.18 -2.90
N VAL A 145 -9.92 1.71 -2.08
CA VAL A 145 -9.03 2.82 -2.47
C VAL A 145 -8.11 2.40 -3.62
N CYS A 146 -7.59 1.18 -3.57
CA CYS A 146 -6.84 0.59 -4.68
C CYS A 146 -7.75 0.51 -5.92
N LEU A 147 -8.92 -0.13 -5.85
CA LEU A 147 -9.81 -0.34 -7.00
C LEU A 147 -10.28 0.98 -7.66
N HIS A 148 -10.78 1.93 -6.87
CA HIS A 148 -11.50 3.10 -7.40
C HIS A 148 -10.64 4.37 -7.51
N HIS A 149 -9.49 4.43 -6.84
CA HIS A 149 -8.70 5.67 -6.76
C HIS A 149 -7.23 5.52 -7.18
N ASN A 150 -6.86 4.38 -7.76
CA ASN A 150 -5.49 4.14 -8.20
C ASN A 150 -4.45 4.32 -7.07
N ALA A 151 -4.85 4.13 -5.81
CA ALA A 151 -4.01 4.45 -4.67
C ALA A 151 -3.81 3.20 -3.80
N VAL A 152 -2.56 2.91 -3.43
CA VAL A 152 -2.18 1.64 -2.78
C VAL A 152 -1.67 1.88 -1.38
N THR A 153 -2.11 1.07 -0.43
CA THR A 153 -1.48 0.95 0.89
C THR A 153 -0.40 -0.13 0.85
N VAL A 154 0.87 0.25 1.02
CA VAL A 154 2.01 -0.67 1.16
C VAL A 154 1.96 -1.37 2.53
N ASN A 155 2.09 -2.70 2.55
CA ASN A 155 2.14 -3.50 3.76
C ASN A 155 3.58 -3.98 4.02
N LEU A 156 4.19 -3.49 5.11
CA LEU A 156 5.55 -3.83 5.56
C LEU A 156 5.54 -4.92 6.64
N SER A 157 4.52 -5.76 6.69
CA SER A 157 4.50 -6.86 7.65
C SER A 157 5.39 -7.98 7.16
N TYR A 158 6.27 -8.48 8.02
CA TYR A 158 7.29 -9.46 7.62
C TYR A 158 6.70 -10.81 7.14
N LYS A 159 5.54 -11.20 7.69
CA LYS A 159 4.87 -12.44 7.31
C LYS A 159 4.49 -12.42 5.83
N GLY A 160 5.03 -13.38 5.06
CA GLY A 160 4.80 -13.50 3.62
C GLY A 160 5.84 -12.81 2.75
N LEU A 161 6.88 -12.18 3.33
CA LEU A 161 7.98 -11.59 2.57
C LEU A 161 9.11 -12.59 2.27
N SER A 162 9.18 -13.70 3.00
CA SER A 162 10.16 -14.77 2.77
C SER A 162 9.75 -15.63 1.58
N GLY A 163 10.59 -15.70 0.53
CA GLY A 163 10.40 -16.61 -0.60
C GLY A 163 10.42 -15.99 -2.00
N GLY A 164 11.02 -14.82 -2.18
CA GLY A 164 11.26 -14.24 -3.52
C GLY A 164 10.25 -13.16 -3.95
N GLN A 165 10.18 -12.92 -5.26
CA GLN A 165 9.34 -11.85 -5.82
C GLN A 165 7.87 -12.15 -5.63
N HIS A 166 7.16 -11.25 -4.96
CA HIS A 166 5.72 -11.33 -4.77
C HIS A 166 5.08 -9.99 -5.12
N ASN A 167 3.82 -10.02 -5.58
CA ASN A 167 3.09 -8.84 -5.95
C ASN A 167 1.76 -8.79 -5.18
N TYR A 168 1.29 -7.61 -4.79
CA TYR A 168 0.02 -7.43 -4.08
C TYR A 168 -0.72 -6.13 -4.47
N CYS A 169 -1.97 -5.98 -4.00
CA CYS A 169 -2.95 -4.93 -4.35
C CYS A 169 -3.29 -4.86 -5.86
N CYS A 170 -4.47 -5.26 -6.34
CA CYS A 170 -5.50 -6.15 -5.81
C CYS A 170 -5.63 -7.36 -6.75
N THR A 171 -5.84 -8.54 -6.19
CA THR A 171 -6.12 -9.76 -6.95
C THR A 171 -7.50 -9.63 -7.64
N GLY A 172 -7.51 -9.61 -8.97
CA GLY A 172 -8.61 -10.21 -9.74
C GLY A 172 -9.51 -9.34 -10.61
N ASN A 173 -9.57 -8.00 -10.51
CA ASN A 173 -10.56 -7.22 -11.29
C ASN A 173 -10.11 -5.80 -11.69
N HIS A 174 -8.82 -5.56 -11.90
CA HIS A 174 -8.39 -4.34 -12.56
C HIS A 174 -8.50 -4.49 -14.08
N VAL A 175 -8.88 -3.42 -14.80
CA VAL A 175 -8.64 -3.31 -16.24
C VAL A 175 -7.12 -3.49 -16.46
N GLY A 176 -6.72 -4.63 -17.03
CA GLY A 176 -5.31 -5.02 -17.20
C GLY A 176 -4.80 -6.10 -16.24
N GLY A 177 -5.55 -6.52 -15.21
CA GLY A 177 -5.24 -7.73 -14.43
C GLY A 177 -3.92 -7.74 -13.64
N HIS A 178 -3.23 -6.61 -13.49
CA HIS A 178 -1.91 -6.57 -12.85
C HIS A 178 -1.97 -6.12 -11.39
N ASN A 179 -1.19 -6.80 -10.55
CA ASN A 179 -0.85 -6.33 -9.21
C ASN A 179 -0.08 -5.01 -9.31
N ARG A 180 -0.32 -4.09 -8.37
CA ARG A 180 0.16 -2.71 -8.42
C ARG A 180 1.38 -2.45 -7.57
N VAL A 181 1.68 -3.35 -6.64
CA VAL A 181 2.92 -3.37 -5.88
C VAL A 181 3.69 -4.61 -6.24
N SER A 182 4.94 -4.44 -6.63
CA SER A 182 5.91 -5.53 -6.73
C SER A 182 6.89 -5.46 -5.58
N VAL A 183 7.29 -6.62 -5.06
CA VAL A 183 8.23 -6.70 -3.94
C VAL A 183 9.43 -7.52 -4.34
N LYS A 184 10.62 -6.99 -4.10
CA LYS A 184 11.89 -7.67 -4.34
C LYS A 184 12.79 -7.56 -3.12
N GLU A 185 13.50 -8.64 -2.83
CA GLU A 185 14.58 -8.59 -1.85
C GLU A 185 15.79 -7.87 -2.45
N GLN A 186 16.41 -7.01 -1.64
CA GLN A 186 17.63 -6.30 -1.98
C GLN A 186 18.64 -6.54 -0.87
N ILE A 187 19.76 -7.16 -1.24
CA ILE A 187 20.80 -7.56 -0.30
C ILE A 187 21.95 -6.55 -0.39
N PHE A 188 22.37 -6.05 0.76
CA PHE A 188 23.51 -5.16 0.93
C PHE A 188 24.59 -5.92 1.70
N SER A 189 25.77 -6.03 1.10
CA SER A 189 26.94 -6.63 1.74
C SER A 189 28.15 -5.74 1.55
N CYS A 190 29.01 -5.74 2.56
CA CYS A 190 30.36 -5.23 2.41
C CYS A 190 31.15 -6.29 1.64
N ALA A 191 31.70 -5.95 0.47
CA ALA A 191 32.57 -6.87 -0.25
C ALA A 191 33.96 -6.26 -0.34
N LYS A 192 34.90 -6.97 0.29
CA LYS A 192 36.35 -7.03 0.05
C LYS A 192 36.95 -7.98 1.11
N ASN A 193 37.34 -9.19 0.71
CA ASN A 193 38.16 -10.13 1.49
C ASN A 193 37.71 -10.51 2.92
N HIS A 194 36.45 -10.28 3.29
CA HIS A 194 35.87 -10.78 4.54
C HIS A 194 34.36 -10.99 4.42
N THR A 195 33.80 -11.79 5.32
CA THR A 195 32.38 -12.10 5.37
C THR A 195 31.68 -11.15 6.33
N SER A 196 30.94 -10.17 5.80
CA SER A 196 30.01 -9.34 6.58
C SER A 196 28.63 -10.00 6.64
N THR A 197 27.85 -9.74 7.70
CA THR A 197 26.46 -10.20 7.78
C THR A 197 25.62 -9.43 6.75
N PRO A 198 25.04 -10.07 5.73
CA PRO A 198 24.25 -9.33 4.74
C PRO A 198 23.05 -8.63 5.38
N ILE A 199 22.77 -7.42 4.92
CA ILE A 199 21.57 -6.67 5.31
C ILE A 199 20.56 -6.84 4.19
N THR A 200 19.38 -7.36 4.51
CA THR A 200 18.29 -7.49 3.53
C THR A 200 17.27 -6.37 3.73
N ALA A 201 16.93 -5.65 2.66
CA ALA A 201 15.70 -4.87 2.59
C ALA A 201 14.71 -5.52 1.63
N HIS A 202 13.42 -5.24 1.88
CA HIS A 202 12.37 -5.55 0.93
C HIS A 202 11.95 -4.26 0.23
N LYS A 203 12.20 -4.18 -1.08
CA LYS A 203 11.84 -3.07 -1.96
C LYS A 203 10.42 -3.28 -2.46
N HIS A 204 9.49 -2.42 -2.05
CA HIS A 204 8.11 -2.38 -2.51
C HIS A 204 7.97 -1.27 -3.56
N SER A 205 7.70 -1.65 -4.81
CA SER A 205 7.68 -0.72 -5.95
C SER A 205 6.27 -0.51 -6.49
N ILE A 206 5.88 0.77 -6.63
CA ILE A 206 4.67 1.26 -7.30
C ILE A 206 5.11 1.99 -8.57
N ASN A 207 5.08 1.29 -9.70
CA ASN A 207 5.70 1.77 -10.95
C ASN A 207 4.77 2.62 -11.84
N GLY A 208 3.46 2.61 -11.59
CA GLY A 208 2.50 3.29 -12.46
C GLY A 208 2.49 4.80 -12.25
N PRO A 209 2.58 5.64 -13.31
CA PRO A 209 2.64 7.09 -13.18
C PRO A 209 1.35 7.70 -12.64
N ASN A 210 0.22 6.99 -12.81
CA ASN A 210 -1.10 7.36 -12.31
C ASN A 210 -1.44 6.68 -10.97
N LEU A 211 -0.54 5.86 -10.44
CA LEU A 211 -0.73 5.22 -9.14
C LEU A 211 -0.28 6.16 -8.01
N LYS A 212 -0.85 5.99 -6.82
CA LYS A 212 -0.47 6.72 -5.62
C LYS A 212 -0.08 5.77 -4.50
N LEU A 213 0.87 6.15 -3.65
CA LEU A 213 1.07 5.54 -2.34
C LEU A 213 0.10 6.20 -1.35
N ALA A 214 -1.01 5.52 -1.04
CA ALA A 214 -2.05 5.99 -0.13
C ALA A 214 -1.62 5.93 1.34
N GLY A 215 -0.79 4.95 1.68
CA GLY A 215 -0.37 4.70 3.03
C GLY A 215 0.66 3.60 3.14
N ILE A 216 1.29 3.51 4.31
CA ILE A 216 2.21 2.43 4.64
C ILE A 216 1.76 1.86 5.99
N LYS A 217 1.47 0.56 6.02
CA LYS A 217 1.00 -0.17 7.20
C LYS A 217 1.92 -1.31 7.58
N PHE A 218 1.85 -1.75 8.82
CA PHE A 218 2.53 -2.97 9.30
C PHE A 218 1.83 -3.54 10.54
N TYR A 219 2.11 -4.80 10.82
CA TYR A 219 1.68 -5.55 12.01
C TYR A 219 2.92 -6.07 12.74
N LEU A 220 2.94 -6.01 14.08
CA LEU A 220 4.09 -6.47 14.88
C LEU A 220 3.94 -7.93 15.29
N ASN A 221 5.04 -8.68 15.28
CA ASN A 221 5.13 -10.03 15.86
C ASN A 221 4.00 -11.00 15.41
N GLY A 222 3.50 -10.84 14.18
CA GLY A 222 2.39 -11.65 13.68
C GLY A 222 1.00 -11.31 14.25
N ASP A 223 0.88 -10.32 15.15
CA ASP A 223 -0.40 -9.79 15.61
C ASP A 223 -1.10 -9.03 14.49
N GLN A 224 -1.94 -9.75 13.75
CA GLN A 224 -2.75 -9.22 12.67
C GLN A 224 -3.90 -8.32 13.18
N GLY A 225 -4.20 -8.30 14.49
CA GLY A 225 -5.31 -7.53 15.04
C GLY A 225 -5.01 -6.04 15.16
N GLN A 226 -3.74 -5.66 15.28
CA GLN A 226 -3.33 -4.28 15.58
C GLN A 226 -2.57 -3.65 14.39
N ARG A 227 -3.33 -3.03 13.47
CA ARG A 227 -2.75 -2.29 12.36
C ARG A 227 -1.97 -1.08 12.87
N ARG A 228 -0.72 -0.98 12.45
CA ARG A 228 0.12 0.21 12.66
C ARG A 228 0.39 0.90 11.34
N ARG A 229 0.71 2.18 11.42
CA ARG A 229 0.98 3.03 10.25
C ARG A 229 2.34 3.67 10.38
N VAL A 230 3.00 3.87 9.25
CA VAL A 230 4.16 4.76 9.18
C VAL A 230 3.62 6.16 9.01
N THR A 231 3.74 6.98 10.04
CA THR A 231 3.35 8.39 10.02
C THR A 231 4.57 9.27 10.28
N SER A 232 4.70 10.32 9.47
CA SER A 232 5.71 11.36 9.63
C SER A 232 5.19 12.64 9.00
N ARG A 233 5.47 13.79 9.61
CA ARG A 233 5.09 15.10 9.05
C ARG A 233 5.70 15.37 7.67
N ARG A 234 6.80 14.68 7.35
CA ARG A 234 7.50 14.77 6.06
C ARG A 234 6.97 13.77 5.03
N LEU A 235 6.30 12.71 5.49
CA LEU A 235 5.66 11.72 4.64
C LEU A 235 4.21 12.15 4.39
N SER A 236 4.02 13.21 3.60
CA SER A 236 2.72 13.73 3.21
C SER A 236 2.05 12.77 2.23
N LEU A 237 1.17 11.91 2.74
CA LEU A 237 0.40 10.95 1.95
C LEU A 237 -0.93 11.59 1.50
N PRO A 238 -1.48 11.20 0.33
CA PRO A 238 -0.90 10.24 -0.62
C PRO A 238 0.27 10.82 -1.42
N ILE A 239 1.18 9.95 -1.90
CA ILE A 239 2.35 10.35 -2.73
C ILE A 239 2.13 9.85 -4.17
N GLN A 240 2.31 10.72 -5.16
CA GLN A 240 2.16 10.36 -6.57
C GLN A 240 3.30 9.45 -7.06
N GLY A 241 2.95 8.38 -7.77
CA GLY A 241 3.86 7.43 -8.39
C GLY A 241 4.68 8.00 -9.55
N PRO A 242 5.85 7.40 -9.87
CA PRO A 242 6.41 6.19 -9.27
C PRO A 242 6.95 6.38 -7.84
N VAL A 243 6.82 5.35 -6.98
CA VAL A 243 7.34 5.34 -5.61
C VAL A 243 7.93 3.98 -5.25
N ASP A 244 9.12 3.98 -4.67
CA ASP A 244 9.74 2.81 -4.04
C ASP A 244 9.79 2.96 -2.52
N VAL A 245 9.44 1.91 -1.78
CA VAL A 245 9.57 1.84 -0.32
C VAL A 245 10.47 0.67 0.04
N TYR A 246 11.64 0.95 0.58
CA TYR A 246 12.58 -0.05 1.07
C TYR A 246 12.36 -0.23 2.56
N ALA A 247 12.10 -1.45 3.01
CA ALA A 247 11.91 -1.75 4.42
C ALA A 247 13.02 -2.66 4.95
N PHE A 248 13.60 -2.25 6.07
CA PHE A 248 14.62 -2.98 6.82
C PHE A 248 14.04 -3.43 8.16
N TYR A 249 14.37 -4.66 8.55
CA TYR A 249 13.68 -5.36 9.65
C TYR A 249 14.65 -5.70 10.78
N CYS A 250 14.26 -5.41 12.03
CA CYS A 250 14.91 -5.95 13.22
C CYS A 250 13.97 -7.01 13.82
N LYS A 251 14.42 -8.27 13.95
CA LYS A 251 13.60 -9.35 14.53
C LYS A 251 12.19 -9.41 13.90
N GLN A 252 12.13 -9.39 12.56
CA GLN A 252 10.87 -9.41 11.78
C GLN A 252 9.96 -8.17 11.95
N ASN A 253 10.45 -7.09 12.55
CA ASN A 253 9.69 -5.84 12.70
C ASN A 253 10.34 -4.71 11.86
N PRO A 254 9.57 -4.01 11.01
CA PRO A 254 10.11 -2.91 10.24
C PRO A 254 10.58 -1.81 11.19
N SER A 255 11.83 -1.39 11.03
CA SER A 255 12.53 -0.49 11.97
C SER A 255 13.19 0.70 11.28
N LEU A 256 13.55 0.52 10.01
CA LEU A 256 14.07 1.58 9.15
C LEU A 256 13.42 1.42 7.77
N ILE A 257 13.03 2.53 7.17
CA ILE A 257 12.59 2.55 5.78
C ILE A 257 13.30 3.66 5.00
N TYR A 258 13.42 3.47 3.69
CA TYR A 258 13.72 4.54 2.75
C TYR A 258 12.55 4.66 1.78
N VAL A 259 12.05 5.88 1.58
CA VAL A 259 11.01 6.19 0.59
C VAL A 259 11.70 6.93 -0.54
N ASP A 260 11.59 6.41 -1.76
CA ASP A 260 12.01 7.07 -2.98
C ASP A 260 10.77 7.53 -3.74
N ALA A 261 10.48 8.83 -3.66
CA ALA A 261 9.33 9.44 -4.29
C ALA A 261 9.81 10.45 -5.35
N GLU A 262 9.88 10.01 -6.60
CA GLU A 262 10.45 10.78 -7.71
C GLU A 262 9.80 12.17 -7.84
N LYS A 263 8.47 12.22 -7.69
CA LYS A 263 7.66 13.43 -7.86
C LYS A 263 7.46 14.23 -6.57
N GLU A 264 7.89 13.71 -5.42
CA GLU A 264 7.70 14.36 -4.11
C GLU A 264 8.99 14.38 -3.28
N PRO A 265 9.98 15.22 -3.63
CA PRO A 265 11.29 15.26 -2.97
C PRO A 265 11.24 15.51 -1.47
N LYS A 266 10.15 16.13 -0.96
CA LYS A 266 9.94 16.35 0.48
C LYS A 266 9.67 15.05 1.24
N ALA A 267 9.03 14.08 0.58
CA ALA A 267 8.74 12.76 1.11
C ALA A 267 9.91 11.79 0.92
N THR A 268 10.81 12.04 -0.05
CA THR A 268 12.00 11.20 -0.28
C THR A 268 12.97 11.23 0.90
N GLY A 269 13.41 10.05 1.33
CA GLY A 269 14.49 9.90 2.30
C GLY A 269 14.31 8.76 3.29
N TRP A 270 15.22 8.73 4.28
CA TRP A 270 15.27 7.73 5.32
C TRP A 270 14.36 8.09 6.50
N TYR A 271 13.55 7.13 6.94
CA TYR A 271 12.69 7.25 8.12
C TYR A 271 12.97 6.11 9.06
N ARG A 272 13.29 6.45 10.31
CA ARG A 272 13.48 5.46 11.37
C ARG A 272 12.30 5.45 12.32
N LYS A 273 12.00 4.26 12.81
CA LYS A 273 11.04 4.06 13.87
C LYS A 273 11.61 4.61 15.18
N THR A 274 10.87 5.47 15.87
CA THR A 274 11.28 6.04 17.16
C THR A 274 10.57 5.40 18.34
N ASN A 275 9.34 4.91 18.11
CA ASN A 275 8.59 4.13 19.07
C ASN A 275 7.63 3.18 18.32
N SER A 276 6.63 2.64 19.01
CA SER A 276 5.73 1.64 18.41
C SER A 276 4.89 2.15 17.22
N THR A 277 4.70 3.47 17.08
CA THR A 277 3.81 4.10 16.07
C THR A 277 4.44 5.28 15.31
N ASN A 278 5.45 5.95 15.86
CA ASN A 278 6.02 7.18 15.29
C ASN A 278 7.29 6.92 14.48
N TRP A 279 7.37 7.59 13.33
CA TRP A 279 8.53 7.56 12.45
C TRP A 279 9.10 8.96 12.26
N THR A 280 10.42 9.07 12.23
CA THR A 280 11.11 10.35 12.08
C THR A 280 12.09 10.27 10.93
N GLN A 281 12.04 11.27 10.06
CA GLN A 281 13.01 11.40 8.98
C GLN A 281 14.40 11.64 9.57
N THR A 282 15.41 11.00 9.02
CA THR A 282 16.80 11.18 9.43
C THR A 282 17.64 11.70 8.27
N HIS A 283 18.52 12.65 8.57
CA HIS A 283 19.44 13.22 7.60
C HIS A 283 20.81 12.52 7.56
N PHE A 284 21.00 11.50 8.41
CA PHE A 284 22.29 10.80 8.56
C PHE A 284 22.81 10.24 7.23
N LEU A 285 21.90 9.77 6.36
CA LEU A 285 22.22 9.15 5.07
C LEU A 285 21.75 10.00 3.87
N ARG A 286 21.66 11.33 3.99
CA ARG A 286 21.00 12.18 2.96
C ARG A 286 21.57 12.04 1.55
N LYS A 287 22.85 11.66 1.40
CA LYS A 287 23.51 11.46 0.09
C LYS A 287 23.47 10.01 -0.40
N MET A 288 22.90 9.10 0.39
CA MET A 288 22.94 7.67 0.17
C MET A 288 21.53 7.15 -0.07
N THR A 289 21.34 6.47 -1.19
CA THR A 289 20.08 5.82 -1.57
C THR A 289 20.31 4.30 -1.61
N PRO A 290 19.31 3.46 -1.30
CA PRO A 290 19.46 2.01 -1.35
C PRO A 290 20.00 1.49 -2.69
N ASP A 291 19.61 2.07 -3.83
CA ASP A 291 20.11 1.64 -5.15
C ASP A 291 21.59 1.97 -5.36
N LYS A 292 22.15 2.95 -4.63
CA LYS A 292 23.60 3.23 -4.62
C LYS A 292 24.38 2.29 -3.69
N LEU A 293 23.70 1.34 -3.05
CA LEU A 293 24.27 0.32 -2.16
C LEU A 293 24.20 -1.09 -2.76
N THR A 294 23.67 -1.25 -3.98
CA THR A 294 23.66 -2.57 -4.62
C THR A 294 25.05 -2.91 -5.16
N GLY A 295 25.55 -4.10 -4.83
CA GLY A 295 26.89 -4.59 -5.17
C GLY A 295 27.89 -4.47 -4.00
N PRO A 296 29.20 -4.70 -4.24
CA PRO A 296 30.24 -4.47 -3.25
C PRO A 296 30.19 -3.04 -2.74
N THR A 297 29.59 -2.84 -1.57
CA THR A 297 29.43 -1.51 -1.01
C THR A 297 30.73 -1.11 -0.33
N ASP A 298 31.13 0.15 -0.51
CA ASP A 298 32.21 0.78 0.25
C ASP A 298 32.02 0.57 1.77
N HIS A 299 33.09 0.23 2.48
CA HIS A 299 33.05 -0.09 3.91
C HIS A 299 32.38 1.03 4.72
N GLY A 300 32.66 2.29 4.37
CA GLY A 300 32.08 3.47 5.04
C GLY A 300 30.57 3.52 4.88
N LYS A 301 30.08 3.40 3.64
CA LYS A 301 28.64 3.36 3.35
C LYS A 301 27.95 2.20 4.07
N TYR A 302 28.49 0.98 3.98
CA TYR A 302 27.89 -0.16 4.69
C TYR A 302 27.85 0.09 6.20
N ASN A 303 28.92 0.61 6.79
CA ASN A 303 29.00 0.93 8.21
C ASN A 303 28.02 2.03 8.64
N ASP A 304 27.80 3.05 7.80
CA ASP A 304 26.79 4.08 8.07
C ASP A 304 25.37 3.51 8.12
N LEU A 305 25.05 2.57 7.23
CA LEU A 305 23.78 1.84 7.26
C LEU A 305 23.66 0.99 8.53
N VAL A 306 24.71 0.25 8.91
CA VAL A 306 24.76 -0.53 10.16
C VAL A 306 24.54 0.37 11.38
N ILE A 307 25.19 1.54 11.45
CA ILE A 307 25.03 2.51 12.55
C ILE A 307 23.57 2.96 12.63
N LEU A 308 22.94 3.27 11.49
CA LEU A 308 21.55 3.70 11.49
C LEU A 308 20.60 2.57 11.92
N LEU A 309 20.86 1.34 11.48
CA LEU A 309 20.10 0.16 11.90
C LEU A 309 20.25 -0.12 13.41
N LYS A 310 21.47 -0.03 13.96
CA LYS A 310 21.70 -0.10 15.41
C LYS A 310 20.92 0.96 16.18
N ARG A 311 20.92 2.21 15.68
CA ARG A 311 20.11 3.31 16.25
C ARG A 311 18.61 3.07 16.15
N ALA A 312 18.15 2.23 15.22
CA ALA A 312 16.77 1.79 15.09
C ALA A 312 16.46 0.52 15.92
N GLY A 313 17.43 -0.01 16.68
CA GLY A 313 17.28 -1.18 17.55
C GLY A 313 17.78 -2.51 16.95
N CYS A 314 18.37 -2.50 15.75
CA CYS A 314 18.95 -3.70 15.14
C CYS A 314 20.40 -3.91 15.61
N ASN A 315 20.59 -4.45 16.82
CA ASN A 315 21.93 -4.66 17.39
C ASN A 315 22.68 -5.88 16.83
N SER A 316 22.02 -6.72 16.04
CA SER A 316 22.59 -7.95 15.47
C SER A 316 23.54 -7.72 14.30
N TYR A 317 23.52 -6.53 13.68
CA TYR A 317 24.41 -6.21 12.55
C TYR A 317 25.77 -5.76 13.07
N SER A 318 26.84 -6.32 12.51
CA SER A 318 28.22 -5.91 12.77
C SER A 318 28.70 -4.92 11.71
N THR A 319 29.61 -4.03 12.11
CA THR A 319 30.31 -3.18 11.14
C THR A 319 31.28 -4.04 10.34
N CYS A 320 31.41 -3.69 9.07
CA CYS A 320 32.44 -4.17 8.17
C CYS A 320 33.81 -3.68 8.65
N PRO A 321 34.76 -4.59 9.00
CA PRO A 321 36.13 -4.19 9.29
C PRO A 321 36.72 -3.50 8.06
N GLY A 322 37.44 -2.40 8.26
CA GLY A 322 38.17 -1.76 7.17
C GLY A 322 39.21 -2.72 6.60
N ASP A 323 39.69 -2.44 5.38
CA ASP A 323 40.90 -3.08 4.87
C ASP A 323 42.00 -2.94 5.96
N PRO A 324 42.77 -4.01 6.26
CA PRO A 324 43.93 -3.88 7.15
C PRO A 324 44.73 -2.69 6.67
N GLN A 325 44.92 -1.68 7.53
CA GLN A 325 45.76 -0.55 7.17
C GLN A 325 47.07 -1.14 6.68
N THR A 326 47.43 -0.85 5.41
CA THR A 326 48.76 -1.17 4.91
C THR A 326 49.71 -0.59 5.95
N PRO A 327 50.62 -1.39 6.54
CA PRO A 327 51.58 -0.86 7.50
C PRO A 327 52.17 0.42 6.91
N PRO A 328 52.35 1.49 7.70
CA PRO A 328 52.83 2.76 7.20
C PRO A 328 54.02 2.46 6.30
N VAL A 329 53.93 2.81 5.01
CA VAL A 329 55.07 2.69 4.11
C VAL A 329 56.16 3.50 4.79
N GLU A 330 57.17 2.79 5.28
CA GLU A 330 58.30 3.38 5.96
C GLU A 330 58.88 4.39 4.98
N LYS A 331 58.70 5.67 5.30
CA LYS A 331 59.16 6.77 4.46
C LYS A 331 60.66 6.50 4.24
N PRO A 332 61.12 6.33 2.99
CA PRO A 332 62.54 6.11 2.73
C PRO A 332 63.34 7.18 3.45
N PRO A 333 64.46 6.85 4.12
CA PRO A 333 65.25 7.82 4.85
C PRO A 333 65.53 9.00 3.93
N GLU A 334 65.18 10.17 4.44
CA GLU A 334 65.31 11.47 3.80
C GLU A 334 66.81 11.72 3.56
N GLY A 335 67.31 11.19 2.45
CA GLY A 335 68.69 11.28 2.02
C GLY A 335 68.98 12.70 1.57
N SER A 336 69.70 13.43 2.43
CA SER A 336 70.65 14.49 2.11
C SER A 336 70.30 15.39 0.92
N HIS A 337 69.70 16.53 1.26
CA HIS A 337 69.79 17.78 0.49
C HIS A 337 71.25 18.07 0.06
N PRO A 338 71.51 18.30 -1.24
CA PRO A 338 72.59 19.18 -1.66
C PRO A 338 72.07 20.61 -1.76
N GLU A 339 72.86 21.45 -1.13
CA GLU A 339 73.02 22.89 -1.19
C GLU A 339 72.62 23.58 -2.50
N ALA A 340 71.99 24.75 -2.33
CA ALA A 340 71.44 25.59 -3.37
C ALA A 340 72.52 26.31 -4.20
N GLN A 341 72.29 26.37 -5.52
CA GLN A 341 72.84 27.42 -6.38
C GLN A 341 71.71 27.97 -7.28
N GLN A 342 71.28 29.20 -7.00
CA GLN A 342 70.83 30.17 -8.02
C GLN A 342 72.07 30.70 -8.77
N PRO A 343 72.01 31.29 -10.00
CA PRO A 343 70.89 32.03 -10.65
C PRO A 343 70.70 31.57 -12.13
N ALA A 344 69.95 32.16 -13.07
CA ALA A 344 69.38 33.50 -13.30
C ALA A 344 68.21 33.40 -14.32
N ASP A 345 67.34 34.42 -14.34
CA ASP A 345 66.35 34.71 -15.40
C ASP A 345 67.01 34.89 -16.79
N PRO A 346 66.28 34.62 -17.91
CA PRO A 346 65.64 35.74 -18.61
C PRO A 346 64.30 35.47 -19.34
N ALA A 347 63.50 36.54 -19.38
CA ALA A 347 62.75 37.09 -20.51
C ALA A 347 61.51 36.37 -21.10
N LEU A 348 60.37 36.97 -20.77
CA LEU A 348 59.22 37.38 -21.62
C LEU A 348 59.25 37.08 -23.14
N GLY A 349 58.16 36.48 -23.63
CA GLY A 349 57.68 36.57 -25.01
C GLY A 349 56.27 35.96 -25.18
N PRO A 350 55.29 36.64 -25.80
CA PRO A 350 53.89 36.18 -25.90
C PRO A 350 53.52 35.60 -27.28
N GLY A 351 52.57 34.66 -27.29
CA GLY A 351 51.85 34.13 -28.46
C GLY A 351 51.16 32.82 -28.07
N GLY A 352 49.91 32.50 -28.39
CA GLY A 352 49.00 33.01 -29.42
C GLY A 352 48.46 31.80 -30.21
N GLY A 353 47.16 31.50 -30.05
CA GLY A 353 46.39 30.50 -30.84
C GLY A 353 46.47 29.06 -30.33
N THR A 354 45.53 28.13 -30.57
CA THR A 354 44.21 28.15 -31.23
C THR A 354 43.51 26.83 -30.88
N ALA A 355 42.21 26.73 -31.17
CA ALA A 355 41.31 25.61 -30.87
C ALA A 355 41.57 24.29 -31.64
N GLU A 356 41.06 23.17 -31.10
CA GLU A 356 40.23 22.13 -31.77
C GLU A 356 39.88 21.03 -30.72
N LYS A 357 38.62 20.69 -30.42
CA LYS A 357 37.55 19.96 -31.13
C LYS A 357 37.76 18.43 -31.29
N LEU A 358 36.69 17.72 -30.88
CA LEU A 358 36.18 16.42 -31.35
C LEU A 358 36.76 15.11 -30.79
N GLY A 359 35.83 14.26 -30.35
CA GLY A 359 36.06 12.87 -30.00
C GLY A 359 34.80 12.20 -29.45
N MET A 360 33.72 12.13 -30.24
CA MET A 360 32.61 11.21 -29.99
C MET A 360 33.12 9.77 -30.06
N GLY A 361 32.87 8.98 -29.01
CA GLY A 361 33.10 7.53 -28.99
C GLY A 361 31.82 6.81 -28.60
N VAL A 362 31.05 6.39 -29.61
CA VAL A 362 29.95 5.43 -29.49
C VAL A 362 30.56 4.03 -29.36
N VAL A 363 30.14 3.24 -28.37
CA VAL A 363 30.42 1.79 -28.34
C VAL A 363 29.09 1.05 -28.08
N PRO A 364 28.77 -0.01 -28.86
CA PRO A 364 27.44 -0.59 -28.93
C PRO A 364 27.19 -1.73 -27.94
N ALA A 365 25.91 -2.07 -27.84
CA ALA A 365 25.31 -3.14 -27.07
C ALA A 365 25.95 -4.53 -27.29
N ALA A 366 26.04 -5.31 -26.21
CA ALA A 366 26.19 -6.76 -26.26
C ALA A 366 25.12 -7.41 -25.38
N VAL A 367 24.17 -8.05 -26.06
CA VAL A 367 23.11 -8.89 -25.51
C VAL A 367 23.73 -10.24 -25.17
N GLY A 368 23.60 -10.69 -23.92
CA GLY A 368 24.09 -11.98 -23.44
C GLY A 368 22.97 -12.77 -22.77
N ILE A 369 22.26 -13.55 -23.59
CA ILE A 369 21.26 -14.55 -23.17
C ILE A 369 22.02 -15.75 -22.61
N TRP A 370 21.71 -16.16 -21.37
CA TRP A 370 22.05 -17.50 -20.87
C TRP A 370 20.81 -18.14 -20.26
N SER A 371 20.28 -19.10 -21.01
CA SER A 371 19.28 -20.08 -20.59
C SER A 371 19.98 -21.13 -19.73
N ILE A 372 19.43 -21.43 -18.55
CA ILE A 372 19.74 -22.66 -17.81
C ILE A 372 18.44 -23.39 -17.54
N SER A 373 18.26 -24.47 -18.31
CA SER A 373 17.31 -25.54 -18.07
C SER A 373 17.73 -26.35 -16.86
N GLY A 374 16.78 -26.65 -15.98
CA GLY A 374 16.94 -27.63 -14.90
C GLY A 374 15.56 -28.14 -14.47
N THR A 375 15.28 -29.40 -14.77
CA THR A 375 14.06 -30.14 -14.40
C THR A 375 14.32 -31.09 -13.22
N LEU A 376 13.22 -31.43 -12.52
CA LEU A 376 13.01 -32.49 -11.51
C LEU A 376 13.44 -32.14 -10.07
N ALA A 377 12.74 -32.50 -9.00
CA ALA A 377 11.42 -33.07 -8.72
C ALA A 377 11.27 -33.06 -7.18
N GLY A 378 10.08 -32.89 -6.61
CA GLY A 378 9.89 -33.11 -5.16
C GLY A 378 8.71 -32.42 -4.49
N SER A 379 7.55 -33.08 -4.53
CA SER A 379 6.66 -33.32 -3.38
C SER A 379 6.19 -32.15 -2.50
N ALA A 380 5.08 -31.50 -2.90
CA ALA A 380 4.08 -30.94 -1.95
C ALA A 380 2.77 -30.60 -2.68
N ALA A 381 2.03 -31.62 -3.13
CA ALA A 381 0.72 -31.45 -3.77
C ALA A 381 -0.36 -32.20 -3.00
N THR A 382 -0.75 -31.66 -1.85
CA THR A 382 -2.08 -31.83 -1.25
C THR A 382 -2.49 -30.48 -0.69
N PHE A 383 -3.78 -30.11 -0.79
CA PHE A 383 -4.43 -28.89 -0.27
C PHE A 383 -4.79 -27.72 -1.21
N PHE A 384 -4.62 -27.79 -2.54
CA PHE A 384 -5.13 -26.73 -3.45
C PHE A 384 -6.19 -27.17 -4.48
N GLY A 385 -6.78 -28.36 -4.34
CA GLY A 385 -7.78 -28.89 -5.27
C GLY A 385 -9.25 -28.50 -5.01
N GLY A 386 -9.59 -27.92 -3.85
CA GLY A 386 -10.99 -27.74 -3.43
C GLY A 386 -11.68 -26.44 -3.88
N TRP A 387 -10.94 -25.34 -4.04
CA TRP A 387 -11.54 -24.01 -4.23
C TRP A 387 -11.90 -23.71 -5.70
N LYS A 388 -11.21 -24.36 -6.66
CA LYS A 388 -11.40 -24.10 -8.11
C LYS A 388 -12.54 -24.90 -8.73
N LEU A 389 -13.01 -25.97 -8.07
CA LEU A 389 -14.19 -26.74 -8.53
C LEU A 389 -15.52 -26.07 -8.13
N TYR A 390 -15.54 -25.35 -7.00
CA TYR A 390 -16.74 -24.69 -6.47
C TYR A 390 -17.23 -23.53 -7.36
N ASN A 391 -16.33 -22.84 -8.06
CA ASN A 391 -16.69 -21.69 -8.91
C ASN A 391 -16.97 -22.05 -10.39
N ARG A 392 -16.94 -23.34 -10.78
CA ARG A 392 -17.19 -23.77 -12.17
C ARG A 392 -18.59 -24.36 -12.43
N TYR A 393 -19.40 -24.56 -11.38
CA TYR A 393 -20.72 -25.23 -11.48
C TYR A 393 -21.93 -24.30 -11.60
N ASN A 394 -21.76 -22.98 -11.69
CA ASN A 394 -22.86 -22.02 -11.89
C ASN A 394 -23.02 -21.53 -13.34
N GLY A 395 -22.50 -22.27 -14.31
CA GLY A 395 -22.78 -22.05 -15.74
C GLY A 395 -23.69 -23.15 -16.26
N ASP A 396 -25.01 -22.94 -16.23
CA ASP A 396 -26.00 -23.82 -16.86
C ASP A 396 -25.90 -23.70 -18.40
N PRO A 397 -25.58 -24.78 -19.13
CA PRO A 397 -25.40 -24.75 -20.56
C PRO A 397 -26.74 -25.03 -21.28
N TRP A 398 -27.33 -23.98 -21.83
CA TRP A 398 -28.21 -24.05 -23.01
C TRP A 398 -29.30 -25.14 -23.03
N VAL A 399 -30.43 -24.85 -22.38
CA VAL A 399 -31.73 -25.37 -22.84
C VAL A 399 -32.10 -24.67 -24.15
N ARG A 400 -31.88 -25.35 -25.28
CA ARG A 400 -32.56 -25.08 -26.55
C ARG A 400 -33.43 -26.29 -26.88
N HIS A 401 -34.74 -26.16 -26.74
CA HIS A 401 -35.68 -26.39 -27.85
C HIS A 401 -37.08 -25.87 -27.53
N ARG A 402 -37.66 -25.22 -28.55
CA ARG A 402 -39.07 -24.87 -28.70
C ARG A 402 -39.89 -26.17 -28.77
N ASP A 403 -41.06 -26.20 -28.13
CA ASP A 403 -42.38 -26.47 -28.74
C ASP A 403 -43.50 -26.45 -27.67
N PRO A 404 -44.79 -26.27 -28.08
CA PRO A 404 -45.80 -25.62 -27.27
C PRO A 404 -46.65 -26.55 -26.38
N ILE A 405 -47.35 -25.90 -25.46
CA ILE A 405 -48.41 -26.36 -24.55
C ILE A 405 -49.43 -27.26 -25.29
N GLU A 406 -49.62 -28.50 -24.82
CA GLU A 406 -50.94 -29.16 -24.65
C GLU A 406 -50.81 -30.47 -23.83
N PHE A 407 -51.91 -30.81 -23.15
CA PHE A 407 -52.22 -32.08 -22.45
C PHE A 407 -51.41 -32.47 -21.20
N LEU A 408 -52.05 -32.37 -20.03
CA LEU A 408 -52.78 -33.51 -19.46
C LEU A 408 -53.71 -33.05 -18.32
N LYS A 409 -55.00 -33.19 -18.62
CA LYS A 409 -56.09 -33.33 -17.65
C LYS A 409 -55.87 -34.62 -16.83
N HIS A 410 -56.43 -34.62 -15.62
CA HIS A 410 -56.66 -35.75 -14.71
C HIS A 410 -55.55 -36.10 -13.71
N VAL A 411 -55.64 -35.51 -12.51
CA VAL A 411 -55.51 -36.25 -11.25
C VAL A 411 -56.62 -35.77 -10.31
N PRO A 412 -57.34 -36.67 -9.60
CA PRO A 412 -58.51 -36.34 -8.78
C PRO A 412 -58.12 -35.80 -7.40
N TYR A 413 -59.12 -35.22 -6.73
CA TYR A 413 -59.12 -34.59 -5.39
C TYR A 413 -58.21 -35.21 -4.33
#